data_AF-A0A1E7K2N5-F1
#
_entry.id   AF-A0A1E7K2N5-F1
#
_cell.length_a   1.000
_cell.length_b   1.000
_cell.length_c   1.000
_cell.angle_alpha   90.00
_cell.angle_beta   90.00
_cell.angle_gamma   90.00
#
_symmetry.space_group_name_H-M   'P 1'
#
loop_
_entity.id
_entity.type
_entity.pdbx_description
1 polymer ?
#
loop_
_entity_poly.entity_id
_entity_poly.type
_entity_poly.pdbx_seq_one_letter_code
_entity_poly.pdbx_strand_id
1 'polypeptide(L)'
;MTTGSIALVGCGGVLFACGTALLLARPLTRIVLGAVLIGNGINLLVLATSGPDGDAALLYPGTSPRTMSDPLPQAFILTAIVITLALTAFLATMAYRAWQHSGNDDVPDDTEDIRIVRRATYAEERERLRAAYHKRRLEYRALARSEEEREAREHSAYERLGTARDRYRELRRRARADARAFRVRQARAEETADEIVGEDDPWQTILGADR
;
A
#
# COMPACT_ATOMS: atom_id res chain seq x y z
N MET A 1 -50.71 -28.79 13.95
CA MET A 1 -49.92 -28.21 15.06
C MET A 1 -50.90 -27.52 15.99
N THR A 2 -50.96 -27.94 17.25
CA THR A 2 -51.77 -27.22 18.25
C THR A 2 -51.07 -25.89 18.57
N THR A 3 -51.83 -24.90 19.05
CA THR A 3 -51.28 -23.59 19.46
C THR A 3 -50.13 -23.76 20.48
N GLY A 4 -50.20 -24.78 21.34
CA GLY A 4 -49.15 -25.14 22.30
C GLY A 4 -47.82 -25.52 21.64
N SER A 5 -47.83 -26.34 20.58
CA SER A 5 -46.61 -26.69 19.85
C SER A 5 -45.96 -25.48 19.17
N ILE A 6 -46.75 -24.54 18.65
CA ILE A 6 -46.23 -23.32 18.01
C ILE A 6 -45.54 -22.42 19.05
N ALA A 7 -46.15 -22.27 20.23
CA ALA A 7 -45.55 -21.50 21.32
C ALA A 7 -44.22 -22.11 21.81
N LEU A 8 -44.15 -23.44 21.95
CA LEU A 8 -42.92 -24.14 22.33
C LEU A 8 -41.80 -23.93 21.31
N VAL A 9 -42.10 -24.08 20.02
CA VAL A 9 -41.12 -23.86 18.94
C VAL A 9 -40.66 -22.41 18.90
N GLY A 10 -41.59 -21.45 19.06
CA GLY A 10 -41.27 -20.02 19.11
C GLY A 10 -40.34 -19.68 20.29
N CYS A 11 -40.71 -20.09 21.51
CA CYS A 11 -39.90 -19.88 22.71
C CYS A 11 -38.53 -20.58 22.61
N GLY A 12 -38.50 -21.84 22.17
CA GLY A 12 -37.25 -22.60 21.97
C GLY A 12 -36.33 -21.94 20.96
N GLY A 13 -36.87 -21.45 19.85
CA GLY A 13 -36.13 -20.71 18.83
C GLY A 13 -35.58 -19.37 19.34
N VAL A 14 -36.36 -18.61 20.12
CA VAL A 14 -35.90 -17.36 20.73
C VAL A 14 -34.79 -17.61 21.74
N LEU A 15 -34.91 -18.63 22.60
CA LEU A 15 -33.87 -19.01 23.56
C LEU A 15 -32.59 -19.46 22.83
N PHE A 16 -32.72 -20.23 21.75
CA PHE A 16 -31.59 -20.67 20.94
C PHE A 16 -30.87 -19.48 20.28
N ALA A 17 -31.63 -18.55 19.69
CA ALA A 17 -31.08 -17.35 19.06
C ALA A 17 -30.40 -16.42 20.08
N CYS A 18 -31.05 -16.16 21.21
CA CYS A 18 -30.49 -15.35 22.30
C CYS A 18 -29.23 -15.99 22.87
N GLY A 19 -29.26 -17.31 23.10
CA GLY A 19 -28.11 -18.05 23.60
C GLY A 19 -26.94 -18.05 22.62
N THR A 20 -27.21 -18.16 21.31
CA THR A 20 -26.16 -18.03 20.27
C THR A 20 -25.59 -16.62 20.25
N ALA A 21 -26.43 -15.58 20.33
CA ALA A 21 -25.95 -14.20 20.41
C ALA A 21 -25.05 -13.95 21.64
N LEU A 22 -25.36 -14.58 22.78
CA LEU A 22 -24.55 -14.50 23.99
C LEU A 22 -23.25 -15.30 23.90
N LEU A 23 -23.22 -16.43 23.19
CA LEU A 23 -21.98 -17.17 22.91
C LEU A 23 -20.96 -16.36 22.09
N LEU A 24 -21.44 -15.44 21.26
CA LEU A 24 -20.58 -14.55 20.48
C LEU A 24 -20.07 -13.33 21.29
N ALA A 25 -20.48 -13.19 22.55
CA ALA A 25 -20.02 -12.10 23.39
C ALA A 25 -18.61 -12.35 23.93
N ARG A 26 -17.88 -11.28 24.26
CA ARG A 26 -16.53 -11.35 24.87
C ARG A 26 -16.50 -11.82 26.33
N PRO A 27 -17.45 -11.43 27.22
CA PRO A 27 -17.41 -11.86 28.62
C PRO A 27 -17.73 -13.35 28.79
N LEU A 28 -16.88 -14.10 29.50
CA LEU A 28 -17.05 -15.53 29.77
C LEU A 28 -18.38 -15.82 30.48
N THR A 29 -18.82 -14.99 31.42
CA THR A 29 -20.13 -15.10 32.07
C THR A 29 -21.29 -15.08 31.07
N ARG A 30 -21.20 -14.25 30.03
CA ARG A 30 -22.22 -14.22 28.95
C ARG A 30 -22.16 -15.49 28.11
N ILE A 31 -20.98 -16.00 27.82
CA ILE A 31 -20.80 -17.28 27.11
C ILE A 31 -21.44 -18.43 27.91
N VAL A 32 -21.20 -18.48 29.23
CA VAL A 32 -21.83 -19.48 30.12
C VAL A 32 -23.36 -19.37 30.11
N LEU A 33 -23.90 -18.15 30.26
CA LEU A 33 -25.34 -17.91 30.16
C LEU A 33 -25.90 -18.30 28.78
N GLY A 34 -25.15 -18.05 27.72
CA GLY A 34 -25.50 -18.45 26.35
C GLY A 34 -25.62 -19.97 26.21
N ALA A 35 -24.66 -20.72 26.75
CA ALA A 35 -24.71 -22.18 26.77
C ALA A 35 -25.93 -22.72 27.53
N VAL A 36 -26.26 -22.12 28.68
CA VAL A 36 -27.47 -22.46 29.46
C VAL A 36 -28.74 -22.20 28.65
N LEU A 37 -28.85 -21.03 28.00
CA LEU A 37 -30.02 -20.67 27.20
C LEU A 37 -30.22 -21.59 25.99
N ILE A 38 -29.13 -21.95 25.29
CA ILE A 38 -29.17 -22.91 24.19
C ILE A 38 -29.64 -24.28 24.70
N GLY A 39 -29.10 -24.78 25.81
CA GLY A 39 -29.52 -26.06 26.39
C GLY A 39 -31.01 -26.10 26.73
N ASN A 40 -31.53 -25.03 27.35
CA ASN A 40 -32.95 -24.90 27.63
C ASN A 40 -33.80 -24.79 26.34
N GLY A 41 -33.34 -24.03 25.34
CA GLY A 41 -34.00 -23.92 24.04
C GLY A 41 -34.10 -25.26 23.32
N ILE A 42 -33.00 -26.03 23.28
CA ILE A 42 -32.98 -27.38 22.69
C ILE A 42 -33.94 -28.31 23.42
N ASN A 43 -33.99 -28.29 24.76
CA ASN A 43 -34.93 -29.11 25.51
C ASN A 43 -36.39 -28.81 25.14
N LEU A 44 -36.76 -27.54 24.93
CA LEU A 44 -38.09 -27.16 24.47
C LEU A 44 -38.35 -27.62 23.02
N LEU A 45 -37.35 -27.53 22.14
CA LEU A 45 -37.48 -27.97 20.76
C LEU A 45 -37.64 -29.50 20.66
N VAL A 46 -36.91 -30.27 21.48
CA VAL A 46 -37.10 -31.72 21.59
C VAL A 46 -38.49 -32.03 22.13
N LEU A 47 -38.96 -31.31 23.16
CA LEU A 47 -40.32 -31.49 23.68
C LEU A 47 -41.39 -31.23 22.62
N ALA A 48 -41.18 -30.23 21.76
CA ALA A 48 -42.09 -29.93 20.65
C ALA A 48 -42.20 -31.07 19.62
N THR A 49 -41.23 -32.00 19.57
CA THR A 49 -41.28 -33.19 18.71
C THR A 49 -42.05 -34.37 19.34
N SER A 50 -42.42 -34.27 20.62
CA SER A 50 -43.03 -35.37 21.40
C SER A 50 -44.48 -35.71 21.03
N GLY A 51 -45.04 -35.07 20.00
CA GLY A 51 -46.39 -35.35 19.50
C GLY A 51 -47.50 -34.58 20.23
N PRO A 52 -48.76 -35.01 20.06
CA PRO A 52 -49.92 -34.41 20.71
C PRO A 52 -49.87 -34.51 22.23
N ASP A 53 -50.59 -33.60 22.89
CA ASP A 53 -50.75 -33.62 24.35
C ASP A 53 -51.38 -34.96 24.77
N GLY A 54 -50.72 -35.65 25.71
CA GLY A 54 -51.15 -36.93 26.25
C GLY A 54 -50.95 -37.01 27.76
N ASP A 55 -51.53 -38.02 28.38
CA ASP A 55 -51.37 -38.33 29.79
C ASP A 55 -49.88 -38.60 30.11
N ALA A 56 -49.50 -38.35 31.37
CA ALA A 56 -48.15 -38.63 31.84
C ALA A 56 -47.73 -40.07 31.49
N ALA A 57 -46.46 -40.24 31.10
CA ALA A 57 -45.90 -41.53 30.70
C ALA A 57 -45.66 -42.48 31.90
N LEU A 58 -46.69 -42.70 32.71
CA LEU A 58 -46.72 -43.54 33.89
C LEU A 58 -47.79 -44.63 33.72
N LEU A 59 -47.40 -45.89 33.89
CA LEU A 59 -48.35 -47.00 33.85
C LEU A 59 -49.11 -47.09 35.17
N TYR A 60 -50.33 -46.56 35.20
CA TYR A 60 -51.30 -46.80 36.25
C TYR A 60 -52.36 -47.83 35.81
N PRO A 61 -52.96 -48.58 36.75
CA PRO A 61 -54.10 -49.44 36.44
C PRO A 61 -55.25 -48.61 35.85
N GLY A 62 -55.67 -48.93 34.62
CA GLY A 62 -56.77 -48.23 33.92
C GLY A 62 -56.34 -47.20 32.86
N THR A 63 -55.04 -46.89 32.74
CA THR A 63 -54.55 -45.96 31.71
C THR A 63 -54.37 -46.69 30.36
N SER A 64 -54.92 -46.11 29.29
CA SER A 64 -54.73 -46.63 27.93
C SER A 64 -53.37 -46.20 27.39
N PRO A 65 -52.51 -47.12 26.89
CA PRO A 65 -51.23 -46.74 26.26
C PRO A 65 -51.37 -45.78 25.07
N ARG A 66 -52.58 -45.66 24.50
CA ARG A 66 -52.90 -44.76 23.39
C ARG A 66 -53.11 -43.30 23.80
N THR A 67 -53.36 -43.02 25.07
CA THR A 67 -53.55 -41.64 25.56
C THR A 67 -52.26 -41.06 26.17
N MET A 68 -51.21 -41.87 26.33
CA MET A 68 -49.96 -41.45 26.94
C MET A 68 -49.09 -40.65 25.97
N SER A 69 -48.41 -39.62 26.50
CA SER A 69 -47.33 -38.91 25.80
C SER A 69 -46.15 -39.82 25.48
N ASP A 70 -45.42 -39.56 24.39
CA ASP A 70 -44.23 -40.34 24.03
C ASP A 70 -43.15 -40.27 25.14
N PRO A 71 -42.77 -41.40 25.77
CA PRO A 71 -41.76 -41.43 26.83
C PRO A 71 -40.34 -41.20 26.32
N LEU A 72 -40.07 -41.40 25.02
CA LEU A 72 -38.71 -41.39 24.48
C LEU A 72 -38.10 -39.97 24.49
N PRO A 73 -38.77 -38.91 23.99
CA PRO A 73 -38.27 -37.54 24.12
C PRO A 73 -38.12 -37.10 25.58
N GLN A 74 -38.99 -37.55 26.49
CA GLN A 74 -38.94 -37.20 27.91
C GLN A 74 -37.69 -37.74 28.60
N ALA A 75 -37.32 -39.00 28.33
CA ALA A 75 -36.10 -39.60 28.84
C ALA A 75 -34.84 -38.87 28.32
N PHE A 76 -34.85 -38.43 27.06
CA PHE A 76 -33.76 -37.64 26.50
C PHE A 76 -33.65 -36.26 27.14
N ILE A 77 -34.75 -35.56 27.38
CA ILE A 77 -34.74 -34.26 28.04
C ILE A 77 -34.20 -34.38 29.47
N LEU A 78 -34.62 -35.39 30.25
CA LEU A 78 -34.08 -35.62 31.59
C LEU A 78 -32.56 -35.81 31.57
N THR A 79 -32.07 -36.61 30.64
CA THR A 79 -30.62 -36.83 30.46
C THR A 79 -29.90 -35.54 30.07
N ALA A 80 -30.47 -34.78 29.12
CA ALA A 80 -29.93 -33.52 28.67
C ALA A 80 -29.86 -32.47 29.78
N ILE A 81 -30.86 -32.41 30.67
CA ILE A 81 -30.87 -31.51 31.83
C ILE A 81 -29.71 -31.82 32.77
N VAL A 82 -29.47 -33.09 33.09
CA VAL A 82 -28.36 -33.48 33.99
C VAL A 82 -27.01 -33.16 33.38
N ILE A 83 -26.82 -33.45 32.08
CA ILE A 83 -25.59 -33.10 31.35
C ILE A 83 -25.39 -31.58 31.34
N THR A 84 -26.45 -30.82 31.04
CA THR A 84 -26.40 -29.35 31.00
C THR A 84 -26.06 -28.78 32.37
N LEU A 85 -26.63 -29.33 33.46
CA LEU A 85 -26.31 -28.90 34.83
C LEU A 85 -24.84 -29.16 35.17
N ALA A 86 -24.33 -30.36 34.85
CA ALA A 86 -22.94 -30.73 35.09
C ALA A 86 -21.96 -29.84 34.30
N LEU A 87 -22.23 -29.63 33.00
CA LEU A 87 -21.44 -28.74 32.15
C LEU A 87 -21.52 -27.30 32.63
N THR A 88 -22.69 -26.82 33.06
CA THR A 88 -22.86 -25.46 33.57
C THR A 88 -22.08 -25.27 34.86
N ALA A 89 -22.14 -26.21 35.80
CA ALA A 89 -21.36 -26.14 37.04
C ALA A 89 -19.85 -26.15 36.76
N PHE A 90 -19.41 -26.99 35.81
CA PHE A 90 -18.03 -27.04 35.37
C PHE A 90 -17.58 -25.71 34.72
N LEU A 91 -18.34 -25.20 33.76
CA LEU A 91 -18.05 -23.95 33.07
C LEU A 91 -18.11 -22.75 34.00
N ALA A 92 -19.07 -22.69 34.93
CA ALA A 92 -19.15 -21.64 35.95
C ALA A 92 -17.92 -21.66 36.87
N THR A 93 -17.48 -22.85 37.28
CA THR A 93 -16.25 -23.01 38.08
C THR A 93 -15.00 -22.57 37.31
N MET A 94 -14.91 -22.93 36.03
CA MET A 94 -13.82 -22.52 35.15
C MET A 94 -13.82 -21.01 34.90
N ALA A 95 -14.98 -20.40 34.66
CA ALA A 95 -15.13 -18.95 34.52
C ALA A 95 -14.71 -18.23 35.80
N TYR A 96 -15.15 -18.71 36.96
CA TYR A 96 -14.70 -18.17 38.26
C TYR A 96 -13.17 -18.25 38.42
N ARG A 97 -12.58 -19.40 38.07
CA ARG A 97 -11.12 -19.59 38.13
C ARG A 97 -10.37 -18.70 37.14
N ALA A 98 -10.91 -18.50 35.94
CA ALA A 98 -10.35 -17.61 34.93
C ALA A 98 -10.37 -16.14 35.41
N TRP A 99 -11.50 -15.70 35.97
CA TRP A 99 -11.62 -14.37 36.55
C TRP A 99 -10.62 -14.14 37.69
N GLN A 100 -10.42 -15.13 38.57
CA GLN A 100 -9.42 -15.05 39.63
C GLN A 100 -7.99 -14.90 39.08
N HIS A 101 -7.68 -15.50 37.93
CA HIS A 101 -6.34 -15.44 37.34
C HIS A 101 -6.10 -14.16 36.52
N SER A 102 -7.08 -13.73 35.74
CA SER A 102 -6.96 -12.62 34.80
C SER A 102 -7.42 -11.27 35.37
N GLY A 103 -8.17 -11.26 36.48
CA GLY A 103 -8.76 -10.06 37.09
C GLY A 103 -9.90 -9.42 36.27
N ASN A 104 -10.29 -10.06 35.17
CA ASN A 104 -11.27 -9.64 34.19
C ASN A 104 -11.94 -10.90 33.61
N ASP A 105 -13.17 -10.76 33.12
CA ASP A 105 -13.99 -11.84 32.57
C ASP A 105 -14.01 -11.89 31.04
N ASP A 106 -13.34 -10.96 30.35
CA ASP A 106 -13.26 -10.96 28.88
C ASP A 106 -12.29 -12.01 28.34
N VAL A 107 -12.71 -12.71 27.29
CA VAL A 107 -11.87 -13.62 26.51
C VAL A 107 -10.80 -12.80 25.74
N PRO A 108 -9.50 -13.05 25.96
CA PRO A 108 -8.43 -12.33 25.27
C PRO A 108 -8.31 -12.76 23.80
N ASP A 109 -7.94 -11.82 22.94
CA ASP A 109 -7.59 -12.11 21.55
C ASP A 109 -6.29 -12.92 21.48
N ASP A 110 -6.17 -13.80 20.47
CA ASP A 110 -4.97 -14.61 20.30
C ASP A 110 -3.74 -13.72 20.06
N THR A 111 -2.68 -13.97 20.83
CA THR A 111 -1.40 -13.27 20.68
C THR A 111 -0.80 -13.46 19.29
N GLU A 112 -1.04 -14.59 18.63
CA GLU A 112 -0.52 -14.85 17.29
C GLU A 112 -1.29 -14.05 16.23
N ASP A 113 -2.61 -13.89 16.38
CA ASP A 113 -3.40 -13.02 15.50
C ASP A 113 -2.92 -11.56 15.57
N ILE A 114 -2.66 -11.06 16.79
CA ILE A 114 -2.10 -9.72 16.99
C ILE A 114 -0.73 -9.59 16.32
N ARG A 115 0.11 -10.63 16.36
CA ARG A 115 1.43 -10.65 15.70
C ARG A 115 1.32 -10.67 14.19
N ILE A 116 0.37 -11.43 13.64
CA ILE A 116 0.13 -11.49 12.18
C ILE A 116 -0.30 -10.13 11.66
N VAL A 117 -1.28 -9.48 12.31
CA VAL A 117 -1.74 -8.14 11.93
C VAL A 117 -0.59 -7.13 11.98
N ARG A 118 0.20 -7.13 13.06
CA ARG A 118 1.37 -6.24 13.17
C ARG A 118 2.42 -6.52 12.08
N ARG A 119 2.71 -7.78 11.76
CA ARG A 119 3.66 -8.11 10.68
C ARG A 119 3.15 -7.63 9.33
N ALA A 120 1.86 -7.76 9.05
CA ALA A 120 1.25 -7.26 7.83
C ALA A 120 1.41 -5.75 7.69
N THR A 121 1.11 -4.98 8.75
CA THR A 121 1.26 -3.52 8.72
C THR A 121 2.71 -3.08 8.54
N TYR A 122 3.67 -3.75 9.21
CA TYR A 122 5.10 -3.46 9.00
C TYR A 122 5.57 -3.85 7.59
N ALA A 123 5.05 -4.91 7.02
CA ALA A 123 5.40 -5.33 5.65
C ALA A 123 4.92 -4.29 4.63
N GLU A 124 3.68 -3.82 4.75
CA GLU A 124 3.12 -2.75 3.91
C GLU A 124 3.94 -1.45 4.02
N GLU A 125 4.24 -1.02 5.24
CA GLU A 125 4.99 0.22 5.46
C GLU A 125 6.41 0.12 4.88
N ARG A 126 7.05 -1.04 5.04
CA ARG A 126 8.36 -1.31 4.46
C ARG A 126 8.32 -1.29 2.92
N GLU A 127 7.25 -1.78 2.31
CA GLU A 127 7.04 -1.73 0.87
C GLU A 127 6.86 -0.28 0.38
N ARG A 128 6.04 0.52 1.08
CA ARG A 128 5.87 1.96 0.78
C ARG A 128 7.19 2.72 0.84
N LEU A 129 7.99 2.50 1.90
CA LEU A 129 9.30 3.14 2.04
C LEU A 129 10.25 2.75 0.91
N ARG A 130 10.26 1.47 0.51
CA ARG A 130 11.06 0.99 -0.62
C ARG A 130 10.64 1.64 -1.94
N ALA A 131 9.33 1.73 -2.20
CA ALA A 131 8.81 2.37 -3.40
C ALA A 131 9.17 3.88 -3.43
N ALA A 132 9.02 4.58 -2.30
CA ALA A 132 9.40 5.99 -2.17
C ALA A 132 10.90 6.21 -2.38
N TYR A 133 11.74 5.35 -1.80
CA TYR A 133 13.19 5.39 -2.01
C TYR A 133 13.55 5.15 -3.48
N HIS A 134 12.93 4.14 -4.11
CA HIS A 134 13.16 3.84 -5.52
C HIS A 134 12.76 5.02 -6.41
N LYS A 135 11.62 5.66 -6.14
CA LYS A 135 11.18 6.85 -6.87
C LYS A 135 12.19 7.99 -6.77
N ARG A 136 12.63 8.35 -5.55
CA ARG A 136 13.64 9.42 -5.36
C ARG A 136 14.94 9.09 -6.08
N ARG A 137 15.41 7.84 -6.01
CA ARG A 137 16.64 7.42 -6.69
C ARG A 137 16.56 7.63 -8.19
N LEU A 138 15.41 7.32 -8.81
CA LEU A 138 15.18 7.57 -10.23
C LEU A 138 15.13 9.06 -10.56
N GLU A 139 14.48 9.87 -9.72
CA GLU A 139 14.44 11.33 -9.87
C GLU A 139 15.84 11.95 -9.83
N TYR A 140 16.66 11.60 -8.82
CA TYR A 140 18.05 12.07 -8.74
C TYR A 140 18.88 11.64 -9.96
N ARG A 141 18.69 10.40 -10.44
CA ARG A 141 19.39 9.92 -11.63
C ARG A 141 18.96 10.67 -12.89
N ALA A 142 17.69 11.03 -13.01
CA ALA A 142 17.18 11.83 -14.12
C ALA A 142 17.74 13.27 -14.08
N LEU A 143 17.82 13.87 -12.89
CA LEU A 143 18.44 15.18 -12.69
C LEU A 143 19.92 15.16 -13.08
N ALA A 144 20.70 14.21 -12.58
CA ALA A 144 22.11 14.07 -12.92
C ALA A 144 22.32 13.93 -14.45
N ARG A 145 21.50 13.11 -15.11
CA ARG A 145 21.54 12.99 -16.57
C ARG A 145 21.22 14.32 -17.27
N SER A 146 20.25 15.08 -16.75
CA SER A 146 19.90 16.39 -17.32
C SER A 146 21.02 17.43 -17.14
N GLU A 147 21.76 17.36 -16.04
CA GLU A 147 22.95 18.19 -15.80
C GLU A 147 24.07 17.82 -16.77
N GLU A 148 24.39 16.52 -16.91
CA GLU A 148 25.35 16.03 -17.90
C GLU A 148 25.00 16.50 -19.33
N GLU A 149 23.71 16.44 -19.71
CA GLU A 149 23.26 16.93 -21.01
C GLU A 149 23.37 18.46 -21.15
N ARG A 150 23.21 19.22 -20.07
CA ARG A 150 23.40 20.69 -20.08
C ARG A 150 24.88 21.02 -20.23
N GLU A 151 25.75 20.37 -19.46
CA GLU A 151 27.20 20.54 -19.54
C GLU A 151 27.73 20.17 -20.93
N ALA A 152 27.27 19.06 -21.51
CA ALA A 152 27.63 18.68 -22.88
C ALA A 152 27.17 19.73 -23.92
N ARG A 153 25.97 20.29 -23.75
CA ARG A 153 25.47 21.39 -24.59
C ARG A 153 26.33 22.64 -24.46
N GLU A 154 26.71 23.03 -23.24
CA GLU A 154 27.59 24.17 -23.00
C GLU A 154 29.00 23.94 -23.59
N HIS A 155 29.60 22.77 -23.36
CA HIS A 155 30.90 22.42 -23.92
C HIS A 155 30.90 22.50 -25.45
N SER A 156 29.84 21.99 -26.10
CA SER A 156 29.66 22.10 -27.56
C SER A 156 29.49 23.54 -28.06
N ALA A 157 28.94 24.44 -27.23
CA ALA A 157 28.80 25.85 -27.56
C ALA A 157 30.15 26.57 -27.47
N TYR A 158 30.94 26.28 -26.42
CA TYR A 158 32.31 26.78 -26.28
C TYR A 158 33.21 26.32 -27.42
N GLU A 159 33.10 25.06 -27.83
CA GLU A 159 33.87 24.52 -28.97
C GLU A 159 33.54 25.27 -30.28
N ARG A 160 32.24 25.48 -30.56
CA ARG A 160 31.78 26.26 -31.73
C ARG A 160 32.29 27.70 -31.71
N LEU A 161 32.29 28.35 -30.55
CA LEU A 161 32.87 29.70 -30.37
C LEU A 161 34.39 29.69 -30.62
N GLY A 162 35.08 28.66 -30.15
CA GLY A 162 36.51 28.44 -30.42
C GLY A 162 36.79 28.37 -31.92
N THR A 163 36.05 27.54 -32.65
CA THR A 163 36.20 27.41 -34.10
C THR A 163 35.92 28.73 -34.83
N ALA A 164 34.88 29.47 -34.42
CA ALA A 164 34.56 30.78 -34.99
C ALA A 164 35.68 31.81 -34.75
N ARG A 165 36.25 31.82 -33.54
CA ARG A 165 37.40 32.65 -33.17
C ARG A 165 38.62 32.34 -34.03
N ASP A 166 38.90 31.06 -34.27
CA ASP A 166 40.05 30.65 -35.07
C ASP A 166 39.86 30.98 -36.55
N ARG A 167 38.64 30.82 -37.11
CA ARG A 167 38.29 31.31 -38.44
C ARG A 167 38.50 32.81 -38.58
N TYR A 168 38.07 33.60 -37.58
CA TYR A 168 38.28 35.04 -37.58
C TYR A 168 39.77 35.41 -37.58
N ARG A 169 40.59 34.73 -36.75
CA ARG A 169 42.04 34.93 -36.72
C ARG A 169 42.68 34.64 -38.08
N GLU A 170 42.23 33.58 -38.76
CA GLU A 170 42.75 33.21 -40.08
C GLU A 170 42.35 34.23 -41.15
N LEU A 171 41.09 34.65 -41.21
CA LEU A 171 40.62 35.70 -42.12
C LEU A 171 41.42 37.00 -41.93
N ARG A 172 41.67 37.39 -40.69
CA ARG A 172 42.48 38.57 -40.36
C ARG A 172 43.94 38.41 -40.81
N ARG A 173 44.52 37.21 -40.68
CA ARG A 173 45.87 36.92 -41.17
C ARG A 173 45.93 37.03 -42.69
N ARG A 174 44.94 36.48 -43.41
CA ARG A 174 44.83 36.58 -44.88
C ARG A 174 44.70 38.04 -45.32
N ALA A 175 43.75 38.79 -44.77
CA ALA A 175 43.58 40.21 -45.08
C ALA A 175 44.86 41.06 -44.84
N ARG A 176 45.61 40.76 -43.78
CA ARG A 176 46.91 41.40 -43.52
C ARG A 176 48.01 40.98 -44.49
N ALA A 177 48.00 39.73 -44.96
CA ALA A 177 48.93 39.26 -45.99
C ALA A 177 48.60 39.94 -47.32
N ASP A 178 47.31 40.00 -47.69
CA ASP A 178 46.83 40.64 -48.92
C ASP A 178 47.16 42.14 -48.94
N ALA A 179 46.92 42.85 -47.84
CA ALA A 179 47.28 44.27 -47.71
C ALA A 179 48.80 44.52 -47.77
N ARG A 180 49.62 43.57 -47.29
CA ARG A 180 51.08 43.64 -47.44
C ARG A 180 51.50 43.38 -48.88
N ALA A 181 50.92 42.37 -49.54
CA ALA A 181 51.17 42.07 -50.94
C ALA A 181 50.74 43.23 -51.87
N PHE A 182 49.64 43.92 -51.55
CA PHE A 182 49.21 45.12 -52.28
C PHE A 182 50.23 46.25 -52.15
N ARG A 183 50.72 46.54 -50.93
CA ARG A 183 51.76 47.56 -50.69
C ARG A 183 53.08 47.24 -51.39
N VAL A 184 53.53 45.98 -51.37
CA VAL A 184 54.76 45.57 -52.07
C VAL A 184 54.61 45.75 -53.59
N ARG A 185 53.44 45.44 -54.16
CA ARG A 185 53.15 45.67 -55.58
C ARG A 185 53.14 47.16 -55.93
N GLN A 186 52.58 48.01 -55.07
CA GLN A 186 52.57 49.46 -55.27
C GLN A 186 53.97 50.06 -55.18
N ALA A 187 54.77 49.69 -54.18
CA ALA A 187 56.16 50.14 -54.05
C ALA A 187 57.01 49.75 -55.27
N ARG A 188 56.83 48.53 -55.79
CA ARG A 188 57.48 48.10 -57.03
C ARG A 188 57.03 48.91 -58.24
N ALA A 189 55.75 49.32 -58.30
CA ALA A 189 55.24 50.17 -59.37
C ALA A 189 55.76 51.61 -59.29
N GLU A 190 55.96 52.14 -58.07
CA GLU A 190 56.59 53.45 -57.85
C GLU A 190 58.08 53.43 -58.22
N GLU A 191 58.81 52.36 -57.89
CA GLU A 191 60.23 52.21 -58.25
C GLU A 191 60.42 52.10 -59.78
N THR A 192 59.53 51.39 -60.49
CA THR A 192 59.51 51.38 -61.97
C THR A 192 59.09 52.73 -62.56
N ALA A 193 58.31 53.55 -61.83
CA ALA A 193 57.94 54.89 -62.27
C ALA A 193 59.10 55.89 -62.09
N ASP A 194 59.84 55.82 -60.97
CA ASP A 194 61.05 56.63 -60.74
C ASP A 194 62.19 56.26 -61.70
N GLU A 195 62.34 54.99 -62.05
CA GLU A 195 63.33 54.54 -63.06
C GLU A 195 63.04 55.11 -64.46
N ILE A 196 61.77 55.37 -64.79
CA ILE A 196 61.38 56.04 -66.05
C ILE A 196 61.60 57.56 -65.99
N VAL A 197 61.54 58.17 -64.80
CA VAL A 197 61.69 59.63 -64.61
C VAL A 197 63.16 60.05 -64.50
N GLY A 198 64.07 59.16 -64.10
CA GLY A 198 65.49 59.47 -63.89
C GLY A 198 66.38 59.54 -65.13
N GLU A 199 65.96 59.01 -66.28
CA GLU A 199 66.81 58.92 -67.48
C GLU A 199 66.77 60.19 -68.37
N ASP A 200 65.71 61.00 -68.31
CA ASP A 200 65.52 62.18 -69.18
C ASP A 200 65.02 63.42 -68.40
N ASP A 201 65.80 63.93 -67.42
CA ASP A 201 65.50 65.24 -66.81
C ASP A 201 66.01 66.38 -67.73
N PRO A 202 65.11 67.06 -68.49
CA PRO A 202 65.51 68.01 -69.55
C PRO A 202 66.04 69.34 -69.00
N TRP A 203 65.92 69.56 -67.68
CA TRP A 203 66.19 70.84 -67.04
C TRP A 203 67.67 71.08 -66.69
N GLN A 204 68.53 70.06 -66.79
CA GLN A 204 69.97 70.19 -66.54
C GLN A 204 70.79 70.81 -67.70
N THR A 205 70.25 70.93 -68.92
CA THR A 205 71.00 71.46 -70.08
C THR A 205 70.95 73.00 -70.22
N ILE A 206 70.03 73.70 -69.54
CA ILE A 206 69.69 75.11 -69.85
C ILE A 206 70.39 76.17 -68.96
N LEU A 207 70.96 75.81 -67.81
CA LEU A 207 71.61 76.78 -66.92
C LEU A 207 73.08 76.43 -66.70
N GLY A 208 73.93 76.99 -67.57
CA GLY A 208 75.38 76.91 -67.52
C GLY A 208 75.99 77.59 -66.28
N ALA A 209 77.12 77.05 -65.87
CA ALA A 209 77.94 77.45 -64.73
C ALA A 209 78.67 78.80 -64.94
N ASP A 210 78.69 79.61 -63.87
CA ASP A 210 79.73 80.59 -63.46
C ASP A 210 79.24 81.14 -62.09
N ARG A 211 79.92 81.15 -60.95
CA ARG A 211 81.30 80.89 -60.50
C ARG A 211 81.27 80.25 -59.11
#